data_AF-A0A6G6K710-F1
#
_entry.id   AF-A0A6G6K710-F1
#
_cell.length_a   1.000
_cell.length_b   1.000
_cell.length_c   1.000
_cell.angle_alpha   90.00
_cell.angle_beta   90.00
_cell.angle_gamma   90.00
#
_symmetry.space_group_name_H-M   'P 1'
#
loop_
_entity.id
_entity.type
_entity.pdbx_description
1 polymer ?
#
loop_
_entity_poly.entity_id
_entity_poly.type
_entity_poly.pdbx_seq_one_letter_code
_entity_poly.pdbx_strand_id
1 'polypeptide(L)'
;MKLTAILSILSAFIVSTSAIAAEFPWAGVGTAQVEVPEGWTAETGNGKPVGIYIKATAPNGTKAVLQISLMELPRPIPDKAALEQIVNAGSAQVLPSSVEGKADIKLLEIDGGFGMYVQFTDKSLVGKEVPAAESRVMRTAYLSLEPKFLVVATILFDDPTQAEVEQMMKAVKSIKIKTTP
;
A
#
# COMPACT_ATOMS: atom_id res chain seq x y z
N MET A 1 34.91 18.43 -49.97
CA MET A 1 33.66 18.51 -49.19
C MET A 1 33.32 17.10 -48.71
N LYS A 2 33.66 16.75 -47.45
CA LYS A 2 33.35 15.45 -46.85
C LYS A 2 32.43 15.70 -45.66
N LEU A 3 31.19 15.26 -45.74
CA LEU A 3 30.25 15.24 -44.62
C LEU A 3 30.65 14.07 -43.70
N THR A 4 31.01 14.38 -42.45
CA THR A 4 31.15 13.38 -41.39
C THR A 4 29.91 13.46 -40.53
N ALA A 5 29.01 12.48 -40.68
CA ALA A 5 27.86 12.30 -39.80
C ALA A 5 28.35 11.66 -38.49
N ILE A 6 28.18 12.37 -37.37
CA ILE A 6 28.41 11.85 -36.02
C ILE A 6 27.08 11.27 -35.55
N LEU A 7 27.03 9.94 -35.43
CA LEU A 7 25.89 9.20 -34.88
C LEU A 7 26.06 9.13 -33.36
N SER A 8 25.32 9.98 -32.62
CA SER A 8 25.27 9.93 -31.16
C SER A 8 24.36 8.77 -30.72
N ILE A 9 24.94 7.68 -30.24
CA ILE A 9 24.22 6.58 -29.58
C ILE A 9 23.89 7.05 -28.16
N LEU A 10 22.66 7.52 -27.95
CA LEU A 10 22.11 7.82 -26.63
C LEU A 10 21.86 6.51 -25.89
N SER A 11 22.83 6.07 -25.08
CA SER A 11 22.67 4.93 -24.19
C SER A 11 21.77 5.34 -23.03
N ALA A 12 20.49 4.95 -23.08
CA ALA A 12 19.61 5.00 -21.93
C ALA A 12 20.09 3.99 -20.89
N PHE A 13 20.77 4.45 -19.84
CA PHE A 13 20.93 3.67 -18.62
C PHE A 13 19.55 3.53 -17.98
N ILE A 14 18.91 2.38 -18.18
CA ILE A 14 17.78 1.96 -17.36
C ILE A 14 18.38 1.63 -15.99
N VAL A 15 18.32 2.57 -15.05
CA VAL A 15 18.57 2.27 -13.65
C VAL A 15 17.39 1.41 -13.19
N SER A 16 17.59 0.09 -13.16
CA SER A 16 16.65 -0.84 -12.53
C SER A 16 16.69 -0.63 -11.03
N THR A 17 15.85 0.27 -10.52
CA THR A 17 15.56 0.42 -9.10
C THR A 17 15.02 -0.91 -8.58
N SER A 18 15.80 -1.61 -7.77
CA SER A 18 15.46 -2.95 -7.29
C SER A 18 14.81 -2.81 -5.92
N ALA A 19 13.51 -3.06 -5.83
CA ALA A 19 12.84 -3.25 -4.54
C ALA A 19 13.38 -4.52 -3.87
N ILE A 20 13.51 -4.50 -2.55
CA ILE A 20 13.97 -5.67 -1.78
C ILE A 20 12.76 -6.36 -1.17
N ALA A 21 12.59 -7.65 -1.44
CA ALA A 21 11.59 -8.46 -0.76
C ALA A 21 12.01 -8.64 0.71
N ALA A 22 11.32 -7.94 1.62
CA ALA A 22 11.50 -8.08 3.06
C ALA A 22 10.58 -9.19 3.59
N GLU A 23 11.08 -9.94 4.56
CA GLU A 23 10.37 -11.05 5.19
C GLU A 23 10.01 -10.72 6.64
N PHE A 24 8.76 -10.95 7.01
CA PHE A 24 8.20 -10.67 8.32
C PHE A 24 7.63 -11.96 8.92
N PRO A 25 8.30 -12.55 9.91
CA PRO A 25 7.80 -13.75 10.59
C PRO A 25 6.44 -13.50 11.25
N TRP A 26 5.50 -14.42 11.03
CA TRP A 26 4.17 -14.40 11.61
C TRP A 26 3.94 -15.70 12.39
N ALA A 27 4.15 -15.62 13.71
CA ALA A 27 4.03 -16.77 14.60
C ALA A 27 2.67 -17.46 14.47
N GLY A 28 2.70 -18.79 14.28
CA GLY A 28 1.49 -19.61 14.12
C GLY A 28 0.91 -19.65 12.70
N VAL A 29 1.42 -18.82 11.77
CA VAL A 29 0.94 -18.75 10.39
C VAL A 29 2.05 -19.06 9.38
N GLY A 30 3.20 -18.38 9.48
CA GLY A 30 4.30 -18.52 8.53
C GLY A 30 5.10 -17.23 8.36
N THR A 31 5.27 -16.76 7.13
CA THR A 31 6.05 -15.56 6.79
C THR A 31 5.30 -14.68 5.80
N ALA A 32 5.11 -13.41 6.14
CA ALA A 32 4.66 -12.40 5.18
C ALA A 32 5.86 -11.84 4.41
N GLN A 33 5.71 -11.68 3.10
CA GLN A 33 6.70 -11.07 2.22
C GLN A 33 6.13 -9.81 1.61
N VAL A 34 6.93 -8.73 1.61
CA VAL A 34 6.56 -7.43 1.01
C VAL A 34 7.79 -6.86 0.30
N GLU A 35 7.64 -6.40 -0.93
CA GLU A 35 8.66 -5.62 -1.63
C GLU A 35 8.68 -4.20 -1.08
N VAL A 36 9.63 -3.95 -0.18
CA VAL A 36 9.83 -2.63 0.42
C VAL A 36 10.63 -1.78 -0.58
N PRO A 37 10.18 -0.55 -0.90
CA PRO A 37 10.89 0.29 -1.84
C PRO A 37 12.31 0.62 -1.36
N GLU A 38 13.23 0.81 -2.29
CA GLU A 38 14.63 1.08 -1.98
C GLU A 38 14.79 2.34 -1.11
N GLY A 39 15.62 2.25 -0.07
CA GLY A 39 15.87 3.34 0.87
C GLY A 39 14.79 3.51 1.95
N TRP A 40 13.66 2.79 1.86
CA TRP A 40 12.64 2.82 2.90
C TRP A 40 13.06 1.95 4.09
N THR A 41 12.57 2.34 5.27
CA THR A 41 12.68 1.51 6.47
C THR A 41 11.38 0.75 6.67
N ALA A 42 11.45 -0.50 7.13
CA ALA A 42 10.28 -1.29 7.47
C ALA A 42 10.44 -1.93 8.85
N GLU A 43 9.43 -1.77 9.70
CA GLU A 43 9.38 -2.32 11.05
C GLU A 43 8.10 -3.14 11.23
N THR A 44 8.20 -4.22 12.02
CA THR A 44 7.05 -5.06 12.37
C THR A 44 6.67 -4.91 13.83
N GLY A 45 5.38 -4.99 14.12
CA GLY A 45 4.81 -5.00 15.45
C GLY A 45 3.73 -6.07 15.59
N ASN A 46 3.35 -6.36 16.82
CA ASN A 46 2.24 -7.27 17.10
C ASN A 46 0.91 -6.54 16.85
N GLY A 47 0.14 -7.01 15.87
CA GLY A 47 -1.23 -6.56 15.64
C GLY A 47 -2.15 -7.18 16.68
N LYS A 48 -2.65 -6.40 17.64
CA LYS A 48 -3.67 -6.88 18.58
C LYS A 48 -5.07 -6.55 18.02
N PRO A 49 -6.04 -7.48 18.06
CA PRO A 49 -6.01 -8.79 18.72
C PRO A 49 -5.50 -9.97 17.86
N VAL A 50 -5.39 -9.85 16.52
CA VAL A 50 -4.94 -10.94 15.65
C VAL A 50 -4.06 -10.40 14.53
N GLY A 51 -2.88 -10.99 14.34
CA GLY A 51 -2.04 -10.76 13.17
C GLY A 51 -0.74 -10.01 13.42
N ILE A 52 -0.13 -9.53 12.34
CA ILE A 52 1.07 -8.69 12.37
C ILE A 52 0.78 -7.34 11.74
N TYR A 53 1.52 -6.33 12.20
CA TYR A 53 1.48 -4.98 11.67
C TYR A 53 2.86 -4.64 11.11
N ILE A 54 2.93 -4.16 9.87
CA ILE A 54 4.15 -3.71 9.22
C ILE A 54 4.00 -2.23 8.92
N LYS A 55 4.99 -1.42 9.31
CA LYS A 55 5.06 -0.01 8.94
C LYS A 55 6.30 0.22 8.10
N ALA A 56 6.10 0.71 6.89
CA ALA A 56 7.17 1.16 6.01
C ALA A 56 7.16 2.69 5.92
N THR A 57 8.32 3.30 6.17
CA THR A 57 8.51 4.75 6.19
C THR A 57 9.53 5.12 5.14
N ALA A 58 9.18 6.10 4.31
CA ALA A 58 10.04 6.64 3.27
C ALA A 58 11.29 7.35 3.86
N PRO A 59 12.37 7.51 3.07
CA PRO A 59 13.54 8.28 3.49
C PRO A 59 13.17 9.69 3.96
N ASN A 60 13.99 10.21 4.88
CA ASN A 60 13.78 11.48 5.56
C ASN A 60 13.33 12.62 4.62
N GLY A 61 12.26 13.32 5.02
CA GLY A 61 11.76 14.51 4.34
C GLY A 61 10.45 14.31 3.57
N THR A 62 10.05 13.07 3.32
CA THR A 62 8.75 12.76 2.70
C THR A 62 7.75 12.29 3.75
N LYS A 63 6.51 12.77 3.68
CA LYS A 63 5.43 12.40 4.62
C LYS A 63 4.70 11.10 4.24
N ALA A 64 5.33 10.30 3.40
CA ALA A 64 4.76 9.06 2.90
C ALA A 64 4.92 7.93 3.91
N VAL A 65 3.81 7.37 4.38
CA VAL A 65 3.81 6.25 5.33
C VAL A 65 2.89 5.16 4.80
N LEU A 66 3.41 3.93 4.74
CA LEU A 66 2.64 2.72 4.47
C LEU A 66 2.50 1.91 5.76
N GLN A 67 1.27 1.60 6.11
CA GLN A 67 0.93 0.76 7.25
C GLN A 67 0.14 -0.44 6.75
N ILE A 68 0.55 -1.65 7.10
CA ILE A 68 -0.06 -2.89 6.63
C ILE A 68 -0.44 -3.71 7.86
N SER A 69 -1.72 -4.03 7.98
CA SER A 69 -2.24 -4.99 8.96
C SER A 69 -2.58 -6.27 8.22
N LEU A 70 -1.99 -7.39 8.65
CA LEU A 70 -2.28 -8.72 8.10
C LEU A 70 -3.04 -9.53 9.14
N MET A 71 -4.14 -10.15 8.73
CA MET A 71 -5.00 -10.95 9.60
C MET A 71 -5.33 -12.29 8.96
N GLU A 72 -5.27 -13.37 9.74
CA GLU A 72 -5.84 -14.65 9.35
C GLU A 72 -7.31 -14.67 9.74
N LEU A 73 -8.18 -14.92 8.78
CA LEU A 73 -9.61 -15.00 9.01
C LEU A 73 -10.01 -16.41 9.41
N PRO A 74 -11.08 -16.58 10.20
CA PRO A 74 -11.63 -17.90 10.48
C PRO A 74 -12.18 -18.59 9.21
N ARG A 75 -12.61 -17.80 8.21
CA ARG A 75 -13.11 -18.26 6.91
C ARG A 75 -12.66 -17.27 5.81
N PRO A 76 -12.41 -17.74 4.58
CA PRO A 76 -12.11 -16.85 3.46
C PRO A 76 -13.24 -15.85 3.20
N ILE A 77 -12.88 -14.70 2.64
CA ILE A 77 -13.85 -13.80 2.00
C ILE A 77 -14.24 -14.46 0.68
N PRO A 78 -15.54 -14.76 0.46
CA PRO A 78 -15.94 -15.64 -0.64
C PRO A 78 -15.79 -14.99 -2.03
N ASP A 79 -15.99 -13.68 -2.13
CA ASP A 79 -15.98 -12.97 -3.41
C ASP A 79 -15.74 -11.46 -3.25
N LYS A 80 -15.65 -10.78 -4.39
CA LYS A 80 -15.46 -9.33 -4.48
C LYS A 80 -16.58 -8.53 -3.80
N ALA A 81 -17.83 -9.00 -3.87
CA ALA A 81 -18.97 -8.28 -3.28
C ALA A 81 -18.90 -8.31 -1.74
N ALA A 82 -18.48 -9.43 -1.15
CA ALA A 82 -18.22 -9.53 0.27
C ALA A 82 -17.06 -8.62 0.73
N LEU A 83 -15.99 -8.52 -0.07
CA LEU A 83 -14.91 -7.56 0.21
C LEU A 83 -15.40 -6.12 0.11
N GLU A 84 -16.22 -5.79 -0.89
CA GLU A 84 -16.80 -4.45 -1.04
C GLU A 84 -17.63 -4.02 0.18
N GLN A 85 -18.38 -4.95 0.80
CA GLN A 85 -19.08 -4.69 2.06
C GLN A 85 -18.11 -4.34 3.19
N ILE A 86 -16.97 -5.04 3.29
CA ILE A 86 -15.92 -4.75 4.27
C ILE A 86 -15.31 -3.37 4.01
N VAL A 87 -15.02 -3.02 2.76
CA VAL A 87 -14.50 -1.70 2.39
C VAL A 87 -15.48 -0.60 2.78
N ASN A 88 -16.77 -0.76 2.46
CA ASN A 88 -17.80 0.21 2.82
C ASN A 88 -17.92 0.37 4.34
N ALA A 89 -17.95 -0.74 5.09
CA ALA A 89 -18.01 -0.71 6.55
C ALA A 89 -16.78 -0.03 7.16
N GLY A 90 -15.57 -0.35 6.68
CA GLY A 90 -14.33 0.28 7.14
C GLY A 90 -14.22 1.76 6.78
N SER A 91 -14.84 2.17 5.67
CA SER A 91 -14.85 3.57 5.21
C SER A 91 -15.82 4.45 5.99
N ALA A 92 -16.89 3.89 6.55
CA ALA A 92 -17.99 4.64 7.17
C ALA A 92 -17.54 5.65 8.23
N GLN A 93 -16.49 5.32 9.00
CA GLN A 93 -15.93 6.20 10.04
C GLN A 93 -15.17 7.42 9.48
N VAL A 94 -14.67 7.33 8.24
CA VAL A 94 -13.85 8.36 7.59
C VAL A 94 -14.69 9.27 6.71
N LEU A 95 -15.80 8.77 6.16
CA LEU A 95 -16.63 9.50 5.20
C LEU A 95 -17.06 10.90 5.70
N PRO A 96 -17.49 11.09 6.97
CA PRO A 96 -17.93 12.41 7.44
C PRO A 96 -16.86 13.51 7.33
N SER A 97 -15.59 13.16 7.56
CA SER A 97 -14.45 14.09 7.48
C SER A 97 -13.80 14.14 6.09
N SER A 98 -14.21 13.29 5.15
CA SER A 98 -13.64 13.21 3.79
C SER A 98 -14.31 14.14 2.78
N VAL A 99 -13.52 14.81 1.93
CA VAL A 99 -14.02 15.66 0.82
C VAL A 99 -14.95 14.90 -0.11
N GLU A 100 -14.64 13.63 -0.38
CA GLU A 100 -15.34 12.77 -1.32
C GLU A 100 -16.78 12.46 -0.85
N GLY A 101 -17.01 12.39 0.47
CA GLY A 101 -18.32 12.16 1.08
C GLY A 101 -18.94 10.78 0.79
N LYS A 102 -18.24 9.93 0.02
CA LYS A 102 -18.60 8.55 -0.31
C LYS A 102 -17.34 7.73 -0.57
N ALA A 103 -17.44 6.41 -0.48
CA ALA A 103 -16.37 5.51 -0.87
C ALA A 103 -16.37 5.31 -2.40
N ASP A 104 -15.40 5.90 -3.10
CA ASP A 104 -15.12 5.60 -4.51
C ASP A 104 -14.22 4.35 -4.60
N ILE A 105 -14.85 3.17 -4.60
CA ILE A 105 -14.15 1.89 -4.54
C ILE A 105 -13.57 1.54 -5.91
N LYS A 106 -12.26 1.29 -5.94
CA LYS A 106 -11.51 0.91 -7.13
C LYS A 106 -10.97 -0.50 -6.99
N LEU A 107 -11.03 -1.28 -8.07
CA LEU A 107 -10.43 -2.61 -8.11
C LEU A 107 -8.91 -2.50 -8.07
N LEU A 108 -8.30 -3.45 -7.35
CA LEU A 108 -6.85 -3.62 -7.28
C LEU A 108 -6.51 -5.04 -7.72
N GLU A 109 -5.84 -5.14 -8.86
CA GLU A 109 -5.29 -6.40 -9.34
C GLU A 109 -4.08 -6.78 -8.49
N ILE A 110 -4.11 -8.02 -7.98
CA ILE A 110 -3.09 -8.64 -7.14
C ILE A 110 -2.97 -10.12 -7.51
N ASP A 111 -1.82 -10.71 -7.21
CA ASP A 111 -1.63 -12.16 -7.32
C ASP A 111 -2.25 -12.88 -6.11
N GLY A 112 -2.81 -14.07 -6.34
CA GLY A 112 -3.27 -14.95 -5.25
C GLY A 112 -4.53 -14.46 -4.51
N GLY A 113 -5.38 -13.66 -5.16
CA GLY A 113 -6.61 -13.17 -4.57
C GLY A 113 -7.28 -12.04 -5.33
N PHE A 114 -7.97 -11.17 -4.61
CA PHE A 114 -8.55 -9.94 -5.17
C PHE A 114 -8.45 -8.79 -4.16
N GLY A 115 -8.24 -7.58 -4.68
CA GLY A 115 -8.11 -6.37 -3.88
C GLY A 115 -9.03 -5.25 -4.32
N MET A 116 -9.26 -4.33 -3.40
CA MET A 116 -9.97 -3.07 -3.62
C MET A 116 -9.27 -1.95 -2.87
N TYR A 117 -9.39 -0.71 -3.33
CA TYR A 117 -8.93 0.43 -2.55
C TYR A 117 -9.87 1.62 -2.67
N VAL A 118 -9.80 2.48 -1.66
CA VAL A 118 -10.50 3.76 -1.57
C VAL A 118 -9.52 4.86 -1.20
N GLN A 119 -9.84 6.10 -1.54
CA GLN A 119 -9.05 7.26 -1.17
C GLN A 119 -9.94 8.34 -0.59
N PHE A 120 -9.45 8.97 0.47
CA PHE A 120 -10.12 10.04 1.19
C PHE A 120 -9.17 11.21 1.39
N THR A 121 -9.69 12.41 1.18
CA THR A 121 -8.98 13.67 1.43
C THR A 121 -9.59 14.33 2.67
N ASP A 122 -8.76 14.72 3.65
CA ASP A 122 -9.23 15.37 4.87
C ASP A 122 -9.71 16.80 4.57
N LYS A 123 -11.01 17.06 4.81
CA LYS A 123 -11.62 18.40 4.63
C LYS A 123 -10.90 19.48 5.42
N SER A 124 -10.41 19.16 6.62
CA SER A 124 -9.82 20.12 7.53
C SER A 124 -8.46 20.63 7.06
N LEU A 125 -7.80 19.91 6.14
CA LEU A 125 -6.46 20.20 5.62
C LEU A 125 -6.45 20.75 4.18
N VAL A 126 -7.62 20.90 3.54
CA VAL A 126 -7.73 21.48 2.20
C VAL A 126 -7.30 22.95 2.20
N GLY A 127 -6.36 23.29 1.33
CA GLY A 127 -5.83 24.66 1.20
C GLY A 127 -4.98 25.14 2.39
N LYS A 128 -4.63 24.24 3.31
CA LYS A 128 -3.80 24.53 4.48
C LYS A 128 -2.44 23.84 4.40
N GLU A 129 -1.49 24.40 5.14
CA GLU A 129 -0.27 23.69 5.47
C GLU A 129 -0.61 22.47 6.32
N VAL A 130 -0.03 21.31 5.95
CA VAL A 130 -0.28 20.06 6.66
C VAL A 130 0.71 19.94 7.82
N PRO A 131 0.26 19.73 9.06
CA PRO A 131 1.15 19.48 10.19
C PRO A 131 2.14 18.34 9.93
N ALA A 132 3.30 18.36 10.58
CA ALA A 132 4.36 17.37 10.34
C ALA A 132 3.93 15.93 10.69
N ALA A 133 3.03 15.76 11.66
CA ALA A 133 2.54 14.47 12.12
C ALA A 133 1.26 14.01 11.40
N GLU A 134 0.76 14.78 10.43
CA GLU A 134 -0.50 14.53 9.73
C GLU A 134 -0.27 14.34 8.23
N SER A 135 -1.28 13.83 7.55
CA SER A 135 -1.30 13.66 6.11
C SER A 135 -2.64 14.10 5.55
N ARG A 136 -2.62 14.81 4.43
CA ARG A 136 -3.86 15.33 3.81
C ARG A 136 -4.71 14.21 3.21
N VAL A 137 -4.07 13.18 2.67
CA VAL A 137 -4.72 12.12 1.92
C VAL A 137 -4.41 10.78 2.57
N MET A 138 -5.47 9.98 2.69
CA MET A 138 -5.39 8.58 3.08
C MET A 138 -5.93 7.72 1.95
N ARG A 139 -5.18 6.68 1.57
CA ARG A 139 -5.67 5.61 0.70
C ARG A 139 -5.63 4.31 1.46
N THR A 140 -6.74 3.58 1.48
CA THR A 140 -6.82 2.29 2.15
C THR A 140 -7.08 1.21 1.10
N ALA A 141 -6.20 0.22 1.04
CA ALA A 141 -6.36 -0.98 0.24
C ALA A 141 -6.75 -2.16 1.13
N TYR A 142 -7.69 -2.97 0.64
CA TYR A 142 -8.15 -4.20 1.28
C TYR A 142 -7.89 -5.34 0.31
N LEU A 143 -7.13 -6.34 0.73
CA LEU A 143 -6.77 -7.51 -0.08
C LEU A 143 -7.32 -8.76 0.59
N SER A 144 -8.07 -9.55 -0.15
CA SER A 144 -8.39 -10.93 0.21
C SER A 144 -7.38 -11.84 -0.47
N LEU A 145 -6.48 -12.45 0.31
CA LEU A 145 -5.47 -13.39 -0.18
C LEU A 145 -5.82 -14.82 0.22
N GLU A 146 -5.55 -15.76 -0.68
CA GLU A 146 -5.76 -17.18 -0.42
C GLU A 146 -4.79 -17.72 0.65
N PRO A 147 -5.21 -18.73 1.45
CA PRO A 147 -6.55 -19.32 1.46
C PRO A 147 -7.55 -18.55 2.34
N LYS A 148 -7.13 -17.67 3.26
CA LYS A 148 -8.05 -16.99 4.21
C LYS A 148 -7.41 -15.77 4.90
N PHE A 149 -6.68 -14.94 4.18
CA PHE A 149 -6.02 -13.78 4.77
C PHE A 149 -6.68 -12.48 4.31
N LEU A 150 -6.83 -11.54 5.25
CA LEU A 150 -7.21 -10.16 4.95
C LEU A 150 -6.02 -9.25 5.25
N VAL A 151 -5.63 -8.47 4.24
CA VAL A 151 -4.66 -7.40 4.37
C VAL A 151 -5.40 -6.07 4.30
N VAL A 152 -5.13 -5.19 5.26
CA VAL A 152 -5.57 -3.80 5.22
C VAL A 152 -4.32 -2.92 5.20
N ALA A 153 -4.09 -2.25 4.07
CA ALA A 153 -2.97 -1.34 3.89
C ALA A 153 -3.44 0.11 3.87
N THR A 154 -2.99 0.92 4.81
CA THR A 154 -3.22 2.36 4.88
C THR A 154 -1.99 3.10 4.37
N ILE A 155 -2.20 3.94 3.37
CA ILE A 155 -1.18 4.75 2.71
C ILE A 155 -1.50 6.21 3.02
N LEU A 156 -0.58 6.90 3.69
CA LEU A 156 -0.71 8.29 4.10
C LEU A 156 0.25 9.15 3.28
N PHE A 157 -0.26 10.24 2.71
CA PHE A 157 0.50 11.15 1.84
C PHE A 157 -0.21 12.50 1.70
N ASP A 158 0.47 13.51 1.13
CA ASP A 158 -0.09 14.86 0.97
C ASP A 158 -0.58 15.15 -0.45
N ASP A 159 0.01 14.50 -1.46
CA ASP A 159 -0.31 14.66 -2.88
C ASP A 159 -0.42 13.29 -3.56
N PRO A 160 -1.55 12.96 -4.23
CA PRO A 160 -1.70 11.68 -4.93
C PRO A 160 -0.75 11.46 -6.11
N THR A 161 -0.06 12.50 -6.58
CA THR A 161 0.88 12.46 -7.70
C THR A 161 2.34 12.26 -7.29
N GLN A 162 2.65 12.30 -5.98
CA GLN A 162 4.02 12.08 -5.50
C GLN A 162 4.48 10.64 -5.79
N ALA A 163 5.76 10.46 -6.10
CA ALA A 163 6.32 9.18 -6.56
C ALA A 163 6.16 8.04 -5.53
N GLU A 164 6.20 8.39 -4.25
CA GLU A 164 6.05 7.46 -3.12
C GLU A 164 4.69 6.76 -3.14
N VAL A 165 3.65 7.39 -3.69
CA VAL A 165 2.32 6.78 -3.80
C VAL A 165 2.35 5.57 -4.72
N GLU A 166 3.04 5.66 -5.85
CA GLU A 166 3.22 4.53 -6.76
C GLU A 166 4.07 3.42 -6.09
N GLN A 167 5.14 3.80 -5.39
CA GLN A 167 6.00 2.87 -4.67
C GLN A 167 5.24 2.10 -3.59
N MET A 168 4.41 2.78 -2.79
CA MET A 168 3.57 2.14 -1.77
C MET A 168 2.52 1.23 -2.40
N MET A 169 1.90 1.62 -3.52
CA MET A 169 0.96 0.74 -4.23
C MET A 169 1.64 -0.51 -4.79
N LYS A 170 2.88 -0.40 -5.28
CA LYS A 170 3.69 -1.57 -5.69
C LYS A 170 3.97 -2.49 -4.49
N ALA A 171 4.40 -1.92 -3.36
CA ALA A 171 4.60 -2.68 -2.12
C ALA A 171 3.32 -3.41 -1.69
N VAL A 172 2.16 -2.75 -1.70
CA VAL A 172 0.86 -3.38 -1.38
C VAL A 172 0.53 -4.54 -2.33
N LYS A 173 0.76 -4.39 -3.64
CA LYS A 173 0.51 -5.46 -4.62
C LYS A 173 1.46 -6.64 -4.49
N SER A 174 2.66 -6.42 -3.94
CA SER A 174 3.68 -7.47 -3.78
C SER A 174 3.44 -8.41 -2.61
N ILE A 175 2.45 -8.11 -1.75
CA ILE A 175 2.24 -8.82 -0.48
C ILE A 175 1.91 -10.29 -0.76
N LYS A 176 2.72 -11.18 -0.20
CA LYS A 176 2.54 -12.64 -0.26
C LYS A 176 2.64 -13.23 1.14
N ILE A 177 1.91 -14.31 1.40
CA ILE A 177 1.99 -15.05 2.67
C ILE A 177 2.43 -16.47 2.35
N LYS A 178 3.59 -16.86 2.86
CA LYS A 178 4.08 -18.23 2.83
C LYS A 178 3.67 -18.90 4.13
N THR A 179 2.72 -19.82 4.06
CA THR A 179 2.27 -20.58 5.23
C THR A 179 3.28 -21.66 5.59
N THR A 180 3.48 -21.91 6.89
CA THR A 180 4.18 -23.11 7.34
C THR A 180 3.30 -24.34 7.02
N PRO A 181 3.87 -25.44 6.50
CA PRO A 181 3.13 -26.68 6.30
C PRO A 181 2.58 -27.28 7.60
#